data_AF-A0A7S1N0C9-F1
#
_entry.id   AF-A0A7S1N0C9-F1
#
_cell.length_a   1.000
_cell.length_b   1.000
_cell.length_c   1.000
_cell.angle_alpha   90.00
_cell.angle_beta   90.00
_cell.angle_gamma   90.00
#
_symmetry.space_group_name_H-M   'P 1'
#
loop_
_entity.id
_entity.type
_entity.pdbx_description
1 polymer ?
#
loop_
_entity_poly.entity_id
_entity_poly.type
_entity_poly.pdbx_seq_one_letter_code
_entity_poly.pdbx_strand_id
1 'polypeptide(L)'
;VTGTPIQNKLEDLQSLLTFIQLQPFDNLGWWDRILMRYLKNRDPRGIERLQALCTAACLRRTKAMRINGKPLVVLPKLETEMVRVELSASERATYTALHGQSRSIFETYLSDGSNM
;
A
#
# COMPACT_ATOMS: atom_id res chain seq x y z
N VAL A 1 -10.06 8.33 12.29
CA VAL A 1 -10.03 6.85 12.41
C VAL A 1 -9.72 6.28 11.02
N THR A 2 -8.69 5.44 10.88
CA THR A 2 -8.28 4.85 9.58
C THR A 2 -7.97 3.36 9.74
N GLY A 3 -8.31 2.55 8.73
CA GLY A 3 -7.99 1.12 8.68
C GLY A 3 -6.59 0.82 8.12
N THR A 4 -5.99 1.78 7.40
CA THR A 4 -4.69 1.66 6.71
C THR A 4 -3.88 2.93 6.95
N PRO A 5 -3.16 3.03 8.08
CA PRO A 5 -2.43 4.25 8.45
C PRO A 5 -1.18 4.52 7.60
N ILE A 6 -0.71 3.52 6.84
CA ILE A 6 0.38 3.66 5.85
C ILE A 6 -0.23 3.25 4.52
N GLN A 7 -0.31 4.18 3.56
CA GLN A 7 -0.89 3.91 2.24
C GLN A 7 0.21 3.80 1.19
N ASN A 8 1.02 4.85 1.06
CA ASN A 8 2.05 4.93 0.04
C ASN A 8 3.44 5.10 0.64
N LYS A 9 3.52 5.83 1.75
CA LYS A 9 4.80 6.26 2.32
C LYS A 9 4.72 6.34 3.84
N LEU A 10 5.85 6.30 4.50
CA LEU A 10 5.87 6.24 5.97
C LEU A 10 5.53 7.58 6.63
N GLU A 11 5.65 8.66 5.88
CA GLU A 11 5.23 10.00 6.24
C GLU A 11 3.70 10.08 6.45
N ASP A 12 2.92 9.14 5.90
CA ASP A 12 1.50 9.00 6.19
C ASP A 12 1.28 8.74 7.69
N LEU A 13 2.10 7.87 8.29
CA LEU A 13 2.06 7.60 9.72
C LEU A 13 2.57 8.80 10.53
N GLN A 14 3.68 9.42 10.11
CA GLN A 14 4.24 10.58 10.79
C GLN A 14 3.22 11.73 10.89
N SER A 15 2.51 12.00 9.79
CA SER A 15 1.45 13.03 9.74
C SER A 15 0.34 12.75 10.75
N LEU A 16 -0.06 11.49 10.91
CA LEU A 16 -1.04 11.07 11.91
C LEU A 16 -0.52 11.26 13.34
N LEU A 17 0.76 10.96 13.60
CA LEU A 17 1.39 11.16 14.91
C LEU A 17 1.51 12.64 15.27
N THR A 18 1.84 13.50 14.29
CA THR A 18 1.82 14.95 14.47
C THR A 18 0.42 15.47 14.76
N PHE A 19 -0.59 14.98 14.04
CA PHE A 19 -1.98 15.39 14.27
C PHE A 19 -2.45 15.10 15.71
N ILE A 20 -2.09 13.93 16.27
CA ILE A 20 -2.41 13.58 17.66
C ILE A 20 -1.39 14.13 18.67
N GLN A 21 -0.42 14.92 18.23
CA GLN A 21 0.63 15.55 19.05
C GLN A 21 1.44 14.56 19.90
N LEU A 22 1.73 13.37 19.34
CA LEU A 22 2.49 12.35 20.05
C LEU A 22 3.98 12.70 20.10
N GLN A 23 4.41 13.35 21.18
CA GLN A 23 5.81 13.65 21.42
C GLN A 23 6.64 12.37 21.64
N PRO A 24 7.90 12.31 21.16
CA PRO A 24 8.59 13.28 20.31
C PRO A 24 8.42 13.00 18.79
N PHE A 25 7.47 12.15 18.40
CA PHE A 25 7.28 11.66 17.03
C PHE A 25 6.55 12.64 16.11
N ASP A 26 5.92 13.66 16.68
CA ASP A 26 5.33 14.78 15.96
C ASP A 26 6.39 15.71 15.33
N ASN A 27 7.65 15.64 15.78
CA ASN A 27 8.78 16.36 15.24
C ASN A 27 9.48 15.57 14.12
N LEU A 28 9.52 16.14 12.90
CA LEU A 28 10.14 15.52 11.73
C LEU A 28 11.64 15.21 11.90
N GLY A 29 12.40 16.11 12.52
CA GLY A 29 13.84 15.88 12.72
C GLY A 29 14.11 14.71 13.66
N TRP A 30 13.28 14.55 14.69
CA TRP A 30 13.37 13.40 15.59
C TRP A 30 12.97 12.11 14.88
N TRP A 31 11.85 12.14 14.14
CA TRP A 31 11.36 11.03 13.32
C TRP A 31 12.43 10.52 12.35
N ASP A 32 13.09 11.43 11.64
CA ASP A 32 14.14 11.08 10.68
C ASP A 32 15.33 10.42 11.37
N ARG A 33 15.76 10.98 12.51
CA ARG A 33 16.92 10.50 13.27
C ARG A 33 16.71 9.11 13.84
N ILE A 34 15.53 8.84 14.39
CA ILE A 34 15.26 7.61 15.16
C ILE A 34 14.68 6.50 14.28
N LEU A 35 14.00 6.85 13.19
CA LEU A 35 13.30 5.88 12.37
C LEU A 35 13.79 5.87 10.92
N MET A 36 13.64 6.98 10.18
CA MET A 36 13.90 6.98 8.73
C MET A 36 15.36 6.66 8.39
N ARG A 37 16.33 7.15 9.16
CA ARG A 37 17.75 6.84 8.95
C ARG A 37 18.01 5.33 8.97
N TYR A 38 17.40 4.61 9.91
CA TYR A 38 17.58 3.17 10.05
C TYR A 38 16.89 2.43 8.91
N LEU A 39 15.67 2.82 8.56
CA LEU A 39 14.91 2.22 7.47
C LEU A 39 15.59 2.42 6.10
N LYS A 40 16.07 3.63 5.81
CA LYS A 40 16.80 3.94 4.56
C LYS A 40 18.09 3.13 4.43
N ASN A 41 18.77 2.88 5.55
CA ASN A 41 19.99 2.06 5.60
C ASN A 41 19.72 0.55 5.68
N ARG A 42 18.45 0.11 5.59
CA ARG A 42 18.02 -1.29 5.73
C ARG A 42 18.48 -1.92 7.05
N ASP A 43 18.60 -1.11 8.09
CA ASP A 43 18.95 -1.57 9.43
C ASP A 43 17.70 -2.18 10.10
N PRO A 44 17.75 -3.44 10.57
CA PRO A 44 16.61 -4.12 11.21
C PRO A 44 15.99 -3.34 12.37
N ARG A 45 16.79 -2.55 13.08
CA ARG A 45 16.34 -1.70 14.20
C ARG A 45 15.27 -0.69 13.77
N GLY A 46 15.26 -0.28 12.51
CA GLY A 46 14.24 0.62 11.97
C GLY A 46 12.84 -0.01 12.00
N ILE A 47 12.75 -1.29 11.61
CA ILE A 47 11.48 -2.03 11.60
C ILE A 47 11.04 -2.33 13.03
N GLU A 48 11.95 -2.74 13.91
CA GLU A 48 11.65 -3.00 15.33
C GLU A 48 11.08 -1.76 16.03
N ARG A 49 11.70 -0.59 15.80
CA ARG A 49 11.22 0.69 16.35
C ARG A 49 9.85 1.07 15.80
N LEU A 50 9.63 0.88 14.51
CA LEU A 50 8.34 1.15 13.88
C LEU A 50 7.25 0.25 14.46
N GLN A 51 7.53 -1.04 14.64
CA GLN A 51 6.60 -1.99 15.25
C GLN A 51 6.27 -1.58 16.69
N ALA A 52 7.28 -1.28 17.51
CA ALA A 52 7.08 -0.85 18.89
C ALA A 52 6.23 0.43 18.98
N LEU A 53 6.49 1.41 18.11
CA LEU A 53 5.70 2.64 18.02
C LEU A 53 4.24 2.35 17.66
N CYS A 54 4.00 1.55 16.62
CA CYS A 54 2.65 1.16 16.22
C CYS A 54 1.93 0.38 17.33
N THR A 55 2.62 -0.50 18.07
CA THR A 55 2.04 -1.24 19.20
C THR A 55 1.65 -0.32 20.34
N ALA A 56 2.43 0.73 20.61
CA ALA A 56 2.14 1.69 21.67
C ALA A 56 1.04 2.70 21.29
N ALA A 57 1.05 3.19 20.04
CA ALA A 57 0.18 4.27 19.60
C ALA A 57 -1.14 3.81 18.96
N CYS A 58 -1.23 2.55 18.50
CA CYS A 58 -2.38 2.08 17.73
C CYS A 58 -3.03 0.84 18.36
N LEU A 59 -4.36 0.86 18.46
CA LEU A 59 -5.14 -0.35 18.66
C LEU A 59 -5.54 -0.93 17.31
N ARG A 60 -4.83 -1.98 16.87
CA ARG A 60 -5.15 -2.68 15.61
C ARG A 60 -5.72 -4.06 15.90
N ARG A 61 -6.98 -4.30 15.51
CA ARG A 61 -7.61 -5.62 15.52
C ARG A 61 -7.74 -6.16 14.09
N THR A 62 -7.52 -7.44 13.89
CA THR A 62 -7.72 -8.10 12.58
C THR A 62 -8.85 -9.10 12.65
N LYS A 63 -9.49 -9.37 11.50
CA LYS A 63 -10.60 -10.34 11.38
C LYS A 63 -10.19 -11.76 11.80
N ALA A 64 -8.88 -12.07 11.81
CA ALA A 64 -8.33 -13.35 12.23
C ALA A 64 -8.11 -13.49 13.76
N MET A 65 -8.21 -12.39 14.52
CA MET A 65 -8.01 -12.44 15.98
C MET A 65 -9.11 -13.23 16.69
N ARG A 66 -8.77 -13.81 17.85
CA ARG A 66 -9.70 -14.51 18.74
C ARG A 66 -9.68 -13.88 20.13
N ILE A 67 -10.84 -13.84 20.79
CA ILE A 67 -10.99 -13.43 22.19
C ILE A 67 -11.71 -14.56 22.92
N ASN A 68 -11.13 -15.04 24.02
CA ASN A 68 -11.67 -16.15 24.81
C ASN A 68 -11.98 -17.41 23.97
N GLY A 69 -11.08 -17.75 23.05
CA GLY A 69 -11.23 -18.91 22.15
C GLY A 69 -12.19 -18.72 20.98
N LYS A 70 -12.96 -17.63 20.92
CA LYS A 70 -13.93 -17.35 19.85
C LYS A 70 -13.36 -16.37 18.82
N PRO A 71 -13.65 -16.52 17.51
CA PRO A 71 -13.33 -15.53 16.50
C PRO A 71 -13.86 -14.15 16.89
N LEU A 72 -13.05 -13.11 16.68
CA LEU A 72 -13.45 -11.72 16.95
C LEU A 72 -14.67 -11.32 16.10
N VAL A 73 -14.72 -11.80 14.86
CA VAL A 73 -15.84 -11.67 13.93
C VAL A 73 -15.99 -12.99 13.18
N VAL A 74 -17.24 -13.45 13.04
CA VAL A 74 -17.58 -14.57 12.15
C VAL A 74 -17.83 -13.98 10.77
N LEU A 75 -16.92 -14.25 9.83
CA LEU A 75 -17.09 -13.79 8.45
C LEU A 75 -17.90 -14.82 7.66
N PRO A 76 -18.84 -14.39 6.79
CA PRO A 76 -19.40 -15.26 5.78
C PRO A 76 -18.31 -15.68 4.78
N LYS A 77 -18.62 -16.66 3.94
CA LYS A 77 -17.75 -17.05 2.83
C LYS A 77 -17.51 -15.82 1.94
N LEU A 78 -16.28 -15.68 1.45
CA LEU A 78 -15.97 -14.67 0.43
C LEU A 78 -16.79 -14.96 -0.82
N GLU A 79 -17.60 -13.99 -1.24
CA GLU A 79 -18.30 -14.01 -2.52
C GLU A 79 -17.57 -13.05 -3.48
N THR A 80 -17.45 -13.46 -4.74
CA THR A 80 -16.79 -12.66 -5.78
C THR A 80 -17.67 -12.67 -7.01
N GLU A 81 -18.01 -11.48 -7.49
CA GLU A 81 -18.84 -11.29 -8.67
C GLU A 81 -18.01 -10.60 -9.76
N MET A 82 -17.98 -11.19 -10.96
CA MET A 82 -17.33 -10.57 -12.11
C MET A 82 -18.37 -9.85 -12.94
N VAL A 83 -18.39 -8.53 -12.85
CA VAL A 83 -19.24 -7.68 -13.69
C VAL A 83 -18.45 -7.28 -14.93
N ARG A 84 -18.86 -7.80 -16.09
CA ARG A 84 -18.31 -7.38 -17.39
C ARG A 84 -18.95 -6.06 -17.79
N VAL A 85 -18.11 -5.10 -18.17
CA VAL A 85 -18.56 -3.79 -18.68
C VAL A 85 -18.26 -3.70 -20.17
N GLU A 86 -19.17 -3.08 -20.92
CA GLU A 86 -18.92 -2.76 -22.32
C GLU A 86 -18.41 -1.32 -22.43
N LEU A 87 -17.31 -1.15 -23.17
CA LEU A 87 -16.83 0.18 -23.52
C LEU A 87 -17.84 0.88 -24.41
N SER A 88 -18.11 2.15 -24.11
CA SER A 88 -18.85 3.05 -25.01
C SER A 88 -18.10 3.20 -26.34
N ALA A 89 -18.79 3.74 -27.36
CA ALA A 89 -18.18 3.91 -28.68
C ALA A 89 -16.91 4.79 -28.64
N SER A 90 -16.91 5.85 -27.85
CA SER A 90 -15.75 6.75 -27.69
C SER A 90 -14.60 6.07 -26.94
N GLU A 91 -14.87 5.39 -25.83
CA GLU A 91 -13.87 4.64 -25.07
C GLU A 91 -13.26 3.51 -25.89
N ARG A 92 -14.09 2.81 -26.69
CA ARG A 92 -13.65 1.75 -27.59
C ARG A 92 -12.76 2.27 -28.70
N ALA A 93 -13.07 3.45 -29.26
CA ALA A 93 -12.22 4.09 -30.26
C ALA A 93 -10.84 4.43 -29.66
N THR A 94 -10.82 5.06 -28.48
CA THR A 94 -9.58 5.38 -27.76
C THR A 94 -8.79 4.12 -27.41
N TYR A 95 -9.45 3.09 -26.88
CA TYR A 95 -8.84 1.81 -26.56
C TYR A 95 -8.22 1.15 -27.80
N THR A 96 -8.94 1.15 -28.92
CA THR A 96 -8.47 0.52 -30.17
C THR A 96 -7.27 1.25 -30.76
N ALA A 97 -7.28 2.59 -30.72
CA ALA A 97 -6.14 3.40 -31.16
C ALA A 97 -4.89 3.12 -30.31
N LEU A 98 -5.03 3.12 -28.97
CA LEU A 98 -3.93 2.82 -28.06
C LEU A 98 -3.42 1.39 -28.25
N HIS A 99 -4.33 0.42 -28.33
CA HIS A 99 -3.99 -0.99 -28.54
C HIS A 99 -3.23 -1.20 -29.86
N GLY A 100 -3.65 -0.52 -30.93
CA GLY A 100 -2.94 -0.55 -32.22
C GLY A 100 -1.51 -0.03 -32.10
N GLN A 101 -1.32 1.13 -31.45
CA GLN A 101 0.00 1.70 -31.22
C GLN A 101 0.89 0.79 -30.37
N SER A 102 0.37 0.25 -29.27
CA SER A 102 1.10 -0.67 -28.39
C SER A 102 1.51 -1.95 -29.12
N ARG A 103 0.65 -2.47 -30.00
CA ARG A 103 0.94 -3.63 -30.83
C ARG A 103 2.08 -3.36 -31.81
N SER A 104 2.05 -2.24 -32.53
CA SER A 104 3.13 -1.87 -33.45
C SER A 104 4.48 -1.75 -32.73
N ILE A 105 4.51 -1.08 -31.56
CA ILE A 105 5.73 -0.96 -30.76
C ILE A 105 6.25 -2.34 -30.35
N PHE A 106 5.36 -3.22 -29.88
CA PHE A 106 5.73 -4.57 -29.48
C PHE A 106 6.24 -5.41 -30.65
N GLU A 107 5.62 -5.30 -31.82
CA GLU A 107 6.06 -5.97 -33.04
C GLU A 107 7.45 -5.47 -33.49
N THR A 108 7.72 -4.16 -33.41
CA THR A 108 9.06 -3.61 -33.64
C THR A 108 10.09 -4.18 -32.67
N TYR A 109 9.77 -4.27 -31.37
CA TYR A 109 10.68 -4.88 -30.40
C TYR A 109 10.91 -6.37 -30.66
N LEU A 110 9.90 -7.12 -31.11
CA LEU A 110 10.05 -8.53 -31.49
C LEU A 110 10.93 -8.70 -32.74
N SER A 111 10.77 -7.82 -33.74
CA SER A 111 11.61 -7.88 -34.95
C SER A 111 13.05 -7.47 -34.67
N ASP A 112 13.27 -6.47 -33.80
CA ASP A 112 14.61 -6.01 -33.42
C ASP A 112 15.30 -6.99 -32.46
N GLY A 113 14.53 -7.81 -31.73
CA GLY A 113 15.00 -8.81 -30.76
C GLY A 113 15.42 -10.17 -31.36
N SER A 114 15.49 -10.31 -32.69
CA SER A 114 16.05 -11.52 -33.34
C SER A 114 17.59 -11.53 -33.44
N ASN A 115 18.27 -10.59 -32.77
CA ASN A 115 19.73 -10.50 -32.66
C ASN A 115 20.20 -10.45 -31.19
N MET A 116 19.76 -11.41 -30.38
CA MET A 116 20.42 -11.74 -29.11
C MET A 116 20.80 -13.22 -29.07
#